data_AF-A0A955Z775-F1
#
_entry.id   AF-A0A955Z775-F1
#
_cell.length_a   1.000
_cell.length_b   1.000
_cell.length_c   1.000
_cell.angle_alpha   90.00
_cell.angle_beta   90.00
_cell.angle_gamma   90.00
#
_symmetry.space_group_name_H-M   'P 1'
#
loop_
_entity.id
_entity.type
_entity.pdbx_description
1 polymer ?
#
loop_
_entity_poly.entity_id
_entity_poly.type
_entity_poly.pdbx_seq_one_letter_code
_entity_poly.pdbx_strand_id
1 'polypeptide(L)'
;MSVPSRHRLLCPLLACVASCSATRGFGESVGDDNPTSRPDRISQTGLYASTTGGALAPGVTKFAPAYPLWSDGSEKTRYLSIPPGTKIDTRDMDGWVFPVGTKAWKEFRVGGRLIETRLFWKHRPEPGIDSWWYVSYVWSADGGEAIASPEGTRSALGTTHDVPGEIDCKGCHAYVKDGIIGFSAIELATPAPGTTTSPDPATGMLMTFARSGLFSDPPASEPR
;
A
#
# COMPACT_ATOMS: atom_id res chain seq x y z
N MET A 1 42.18 25.82 -84.19
CA MET A 1 41.59 24.77 -83.32
C MET A 1 41.31 25.41 -81.97
N SER A 2 40.04 25.39 -81.59
CA SER A 2 39.42 26.30 -80.62
C SER A 2 39.15 25.59 -79.30
N VAL A 3 39.47 26.23 -78.18
CA VAL A 3 38.92 25.88 -76.86
C VAL A 3 38.66 27.17 -76.10
N PRO A 4 37.41 27.44 -75.70
CA PRO A 4 37.14 28.30 -74.55
C PRO A 4 36.31 27.62 -73.47
N SER A 5 36.66 28.04 -72.25
CA SER A 5 36.03 27.93 -70.94
C SER A 5 34.49 27.81 -70.90
N ARG A 6 33.99 27.00 -69.96
CA ARG A 6 32.65 27.15 -69.38
C ARG A 6 32.68 26.99 -67.86
N HIS A 7 32.39 28.09 -67.17
CA HIS A 7 32.03 28.15 -65.76
C HIS A 7 30.77 27.33 -65.46
N ARG A 8 30.76 26.61 -64.34
CA ARG A 8 29.55 26.02 -63.75
C ARG A 8 29.20 26.76 -62.46
N LEU A 9 27.99 27.31 -62.42
CA LEU A 9 27.38 28.00 -61.29
C LEU A 9 27.07 27.03 -60.15
N LEU A 10 27.36 27.45 -58.92
CA LEU A 10 26.88 26.82 -57.69
C LEU A 10 25.41 27.19 -57.44
N CYS A 11 24.60 26.20 -57.07
CA CYS A 11 23.23 26.35 -56.60
C CYS A 11 23.21 25.90 -55.12
N PRO A 12 22.87 26.75 -54.13
CA PRO A 12 22.86 26.31 -52.74
C PRO A 12 21.54 25.61 -52.40
N LEU A 13 21.64 24.38 -51.90
CA LEU A 13 20.53 23.61 -51.33
C LEU A 13 20.14 24.19 -49.97
N LEU A 14 18.88 24.66 -49.89
CA LEU A 14 18.21 25.11 -48.67
C LEU A 14 17.84 23.88 -47.83
N ALA A 15 18.46 23.73 -46.65
CA ALA A 15 18.13 22.65 -45.71
C ALA A 15 16.92 23.03 -44.85
N CYS A 16 15.78 22.38 -45.08
CA CYS A 16 14.65 22.37 -44.16
C CYS A 16 14.96 21.44 -42.98
N VAL A 17 15.15 22.00 -41.78
CA VAL A 17 15.28 21.21 -40.54
C VAL A 17 13.88 21.04 -39.96
N ALA A 18 13.34 19.83 -40.02
CA ALA A 18 12.08 19.45 -39.41
C ALA A 18 12.22 19.37 -37.89
N SER A 19 11.45 20.18 -37.16
CA SER A 19 11.37 20.16 -35.71
C SER A 19 10.60 18.92 -35.26
N CYS A 20 11.28 17.99 -34.59
CA CYS A 20 10.67 16.82 -33.97
C CYS A 20 10.25 17.20 -32.55
N SER A 21 8.95 17.38 -32.32
CA SER A 21 8.40 17.66 -31.00
C SER A 21 8.60 16.43 -30.10
N ALA A 22 9.44 16.58 -29.08
CA ALA A 22 9.61 15.58 -28.04
C ALA A 22 8.30 15.35 -27.29
N THR A 23 7.80 14.12 -27.34
CA THR A 23 6.74 13.62 -26.47
C THR A 23 7.17 13.76 -25.02
N ARG A 24 6.37 14.49 -24.22
CA ARG A 24 6.50 14.52 -22.76
C ARG A 24 6.37 13.10 -22.22
N GLY A 25 7.44 12.56 -21.65
CA GLY A 25 7.38 11.36 -20.83
C GLY A 25 6.47 11.62 -19.63
N PHE A 26 5.54 10.70 -19.39
CA PHE A 26 4.86 10.58 -18.11
C PHE A 26 5.92 10.30 -17.05
N GLY A 27 6.11 11.25 -16.12
CA GLY A 27 6.91 11.04 -14.94
C GLY A 27 6.23 9.98 -14.07
N GLU A 28 6.92 8.87 -13.87
CA GLU A 28 6.61 7.85 -12.88
C GLU A 28 6.79 8.49 -11.50
N SER A 29 5.69 8.88 -10.85
CA SER A 29 5.74 9.32 -9.46
C SER A 29 5.88 8.08 -8.58
N VAL A 30 7.13 7.66 -8.33
CA VAL A 30 7.45 6.88 -7.15
C VAL A 30 7.01 7.73 -5.96
N GLY A 31 5.96 7.29 -5.26
CA GLY A 31 5.35 8.09 -4.19
C GLY A 31 6.37 8.46 -3.13
N ASP A 32 6.38 9.73 -2.72
CA ASP A 32 7.26 10.23 -1.67
C ASP A 32 7.09 9.38 -0.39
N ASP A 33 8.16 8.73 0.06
CA ASP A 33 8.18 7.88 1.27
C ASP A 33 8.01 8.68 2.58
N ASN A 34 7.99 10.01 2.49
CA ASN A 34 7.71 10.92 3.60
C ASN A 34 6.64 11.95 3.18
N PRO A 35 5.35 11.61 3.32
CA PRO A 35 4.28 12.46 2.81
C PRO A 35 4.06 13.69 3.68
N THR A 36 3.81 14.83 3.03
CA THR A 36 3.41 16.07 3.70
C THR A 36 1.90 16.18 3.92
N SER A 37 1.11 15.36 3.22
CA SER A 37 -0.35 15.29 3.37
C SER A 37 -0.90 13.88 3.11
N ARG A 38 -2.07 13.64 3.68
CA ARG A 38 -2.82 12.38 3.55
C ARG A 38 -3.55 12.31 2.20
N PRO A 39 -3.54 11.19 1.47
CA PRO A 39 -4.19 11.10 0.15
C PRO A 39 -5.72 11.10 0.24
N ASP A 40 -6.38 11.80 -0.68
CA ASP A 40 -7.85 11.86 -0.78
C ASP A 40 -8.44 10.72 -1.62
N ARG A 41 -7.63 10.05 -2.44
CA ARG A 41 -8.06 8.96 -3.33
C ARG A 41 -7.25 7.69 -3.12
N ILE A 42 -7.87 6.52 -3.24
CA ILE A 42 -7.15 5.25 -3.09
C ILE A 42 -6.09 5.06 -4.18
N SER A 43 -6.32 5.58 -5.39
CA SER A 43 -5.35 5.60 -6.50
C SER A 43 -4.04 6.33 -6.17
N GLN A 44 -4.04 7.24 -5.19
CA GLN A 44 -2.86 8.00 -4.76
C GLN A 44 -2.07 7.28 -3.65
N THR A 45 -2.56 6.16 -3.13
CA THR A 45 -1.97 5.52 -1.94
C THR A 45 -0.78 4.61 -2.27
N GLY A 46 -0.73 4.11 -3.51
CA GLY A 46 0.24 3.10 -3.95
C GLY A 46 -0.16 1.66 -3.62
N LEU A 47 -1.45 1.38 -3.37
CA LEU A 47 -1.94 0.01 -3.17
C LEU A 47 -1.88 -0.82 -4.46
N TYR A 48 -2.28 -0.23 -5.60
CA TYR A 48 -2.35 -0.90 -6.90
C TYR A 48 -1.29 -0.35 -7.86
N ALA A 49 -0.80 -1.20 -8.78
CA ALA A 49 0.28 -0.85 -9.70
C ALA A 49 -0.14 0.17 -10.77
N SER A 50 -1.36 0.07 -11.31
CA SER A 50 -1.81 0.91 -12.44
C SER A 50 -3.32 1.13 -12.48
N THR A 51 -4.11 0.09 -12.23
CA THR A 51 -5.57 0.16 -12.20
C THR A 51 -6.07 -0.11 -10.79
N THR A 52 -6.90 0.80 -10.27
CA THR A 52 -7.58 0.67 -8.98
C THR A 52 -8.36 -0.64 -8.94
N GLY A 53 -8.18 -1.44 -7.88
CA GLY A 53 -8.80 -2.77 -7.76
C GLY A 53 -8.13 -3.88 -8.59
N GLY A 54 -7.05 -3.57 -9.30
CA GLY A 54 -6.27 -4.50 -10.12
C GLY A 54 -5.09 -5.13 -9.37
N ALA A 55 -3.98 -5.35 -10.08
CA ALA A 55 -2.76 -5.92 -9.50
C ALA A 55 -2.17 -4.99 -8.42
N LEU A 56 -1.65 -5.58 -7.35
CA LEU A 56 -0.96 -4.86 -6.29
C LEU A 56 0.31 -4.17 -6.81
N ALA A 57 0.64 -3.02 -6.26
CA ALA A 57 1.90 -2.34 -6.55
C ALA A 57 3.11 -3.18 -6.07
N PRO A 58 4.28 -3.06 -6.72
CA PRO A 58 5.51 -3.69 -6.25
C PRO A 58 5.79 -3.35 -4.77
N GLY A 59 6.23 -4.35 -3.99
CA GLY A 59 6.51 -4.20 -2.56
C GLY A 59 5.28 -4.30 -1.64
N VAL A 60 4.07 -4.30 -2.19
CA VAL A 60 2.85 -4.56 -1.41
C VAL A 60 2.66 -6.06 -1.22
N THR A 61 2.66 -6.50 0.04
CA THR A 61 2.53 -7.91 0.41
C THR A 61 1.19 -8.16 1.11
N LYS A 62 0.45 -9.17 0.65
CA LYS A 62 -0.77 -9.62 1.32
C LYS A 62 -0.41 -10.35 2.63
N PHE A 63 -1.19 -10.12 3.68
CA PHE A 63 -1.10 -10.89 4.92
C PHE A 63 -2.48 -11.14 5.55
N ALA A 64 -2.52 -12.02 6.53
CA ALA A 64 -3.69 -12.47 7.26
C ALA A 64 -3.31 -12.75 8.73
N PRO A 65 -3.92 -12.07 9.70
CA PRO A 65 -3.68 -12.36 11.11
C PRO A 65 -4.22 -13.74 11.50
N ALA A 66 -3.57 -14.39 12.46
CA ALA A 66 -4.01 -15.63 13.07
C ALA A 66 -5.37 -15.49 13.77
N TYR A 67 -5.63 -14.32 14.37
CA TYR A 67 -6.87 -14.02 15.09
C TYR A 67 -7.64 -12.88 14.40
N PRO A 68 -8.36 -13.17 13.30
CA PRO A 68 -9.06 -12.14 12.56
C PRO A 68 -10.23 -11.56 13.38
N LEU A 69 -10.20 -10.24 13.61
CA LEU A 69 -11.35 -9.52 14.16
C LEU A 69 -12.58 -9.67 13.26
N TRP A 70 -13.74 -9.95 13.86
CA TRP A 70 -15.04 -10.02 13.21
C TRP A 70 -15.40 -8.68 12.53
N SER A 71 -16.21 -8.71 11.47
CA SER A 71 -16.44 -7.54 10.60
C SER A 71 -17.82 -7.55 9.96
N ASP A 72 -18.85 -7.89 10.74
CA ASP A 72 -20.25 -7.76 10.31
C ASP A 72 -20.57 -8.48 8.99
N GLY A 73 -19.92 -9.63 8.74
CA GLY A 73 -20.10 -10.44 7.53
C GLY A 73 -19.31 -9.98 6.30
N SER A 74 -18.47 -8.94 6.41
CA SER A 74 -17.58 -8.53 5.31
C SER A 74 -16.36 -9.46 5.18
N GLU A 75 -16.00 -9.75 3.94
CA GLU A 75 -14.72 -10.37 3.59
C GLU A 75 -13.60 -9.34 3.70
N LYS A 76 -12.47 -9.73 4.30
CA LYS A 76 -11.36 -8.80 4.53
C LYS A 76 -10.03 -9.30 4.00
N THR A 77 -9.40 -8.50 3.15
CA THR A 77 -8.01 -8.72 2.73
C THR A 77 -7.12 -7.62 3.29
N ARG A 78 -5.91 -7.97 3.73
CA ARG A 78 -4.96 -7.02 4.31
C ARG A 78 -3.66 -7.02 3.53
N TYR A 79 -3.04 -5.85 3.47
CA TYR A 79 -1.81 -5.63 2.75
C TYR A 79 -0.86 -4.78 3.59
N LEU A 80 0.43 -4.98 3.38
CA LEU A 80 1.51 -4.24 4.01
C LEU A 80 2.53 -3.81 2.95
N SER A 81 3.01 -2.58 3.06
CA SER A 81 4.22 -2.10 2.38
C SER A 81 5.14 -1.48 3.42
N ILE A 82 6.41 -1.91 3.41
CA ILE A 82 7.49 -1.38 4.22
C ILE A 82 8.49 -0.72 3.26
N PRO A 83 8.95 0.51 3.52
CA PRO A 83 9.90 1.19 2.64
C PRO A 83 11.17 0.36 2.42
N PRO A 84 11.68 0.28 1.17
CA PRO A 84 12.86 -0.51 0.85
C PRO A 84 14.07 -0.17 1.74
N GLY A 85 14.79 -1.19 2.21
CA GLY A 85 15.98 -1.03 3.05
C GLY A 85 15.69 -0.69 4.51
N THR A 86 14.43 -0.51 4.90
CA THR A 86 14.02 -0.30 6.30
C THR A 86 13.55 -1.60 6.94
N LYS A 87 13.46 -1.61 8.28
CA LYS A 87 13.04 -2.76 9.07
C LYS A 87 12.06 -2.34 10.14
N ILE A 88 11.17 -3.27 10.52
CA ILE A 88 10.33 -3.14 11.71
C ILE A 88 11.19 -3.45 12.92
N ASP A 89 11.20 -2.54 13.89
CA ASP A 89 11.87 -2.75 15.17
C ASP A 89 11.05 -3.72 16.02
N THR A 90 11.66 -4.87 16.30
CA THR A 90 11.03 -6.04 16.94
C THR A 90 11.73 -6.47 18.23
N ARG A 91 12.65 -5.62 18.75
CA ARG A 91 13.38 -5.89 20.00
C ARG A 91 12.46 -6.02 21.22
N ASP A 92 11.33 -5.31 21.21
CA ASP A 92 10.23 -5.50 22.15
C ASP A 92 9.15 -6.33 21.44
N MET A 93 9.00 -7.60 21.80
CA MET A 93 8.12 -8.54 21.09
C MET A 93 6.62 -8.22 21.26
N ASP A 94 6.28 -7.46 22.30
CA ASP A 94 4.92 -7.00 22.58
C ASP A 94 4.65 -5.59 22.01
N GLY A 95 5.68 -4.94 21.46
CA GLY A 95 5.67 -3.52 21.12
C GLY A 95 6.46 -3.18 19.87
N TRP A 96 6.12 -3.79 18.74
CA TRP A 96 6.79 -3.54 17.47
C TRP A 96 6.65 -2.08 17.02
N VAL A 97 7.72 -1.51 16.46
CA VAL A 97 7.76 -0.13 15.95
C VAL A 97 8.10 -0.15 14.47
N PHE A 98 7.24 0.45 13.66
CA PHE A 98 7.35 0.46 12.20
C PHE A 98 8.20 1.65 11.72
N PRO A 99 8.89 1.55 10.57
CA PRO A 99 9.59 2.68 9.98
C PRO A 99 8.59 3.69 9.36
N VAL A 100 8.96 4.98 9.33
CA VAL A 100 8.24 6.03 8.58
C VAL A 100 8.11 5.61 7.13
N GLY A 101 6.94 5.82 6.52
CA GLY A 101 6.62 5.37 5.17
C GLY A 101 5.88 4.04 5.14
N THR A 102 5.81 3.31 6.26
CA THR A 102 5.01 2.08 6.36
C THR A 102 3.55 2.35 6.02
N LYS A 103 2.99 1.53 5.12
CA LYS A 103 1.58 1.55 4.76
C LYS A 103 0.94 0.19 5.02
N ALA A 104 -0.21 0.19 5.67
CA ALA A 104 -1.05 -0.99 5.81
C ALA A 104 -2.44 -0.71 5.25
N TRP A 105 -2.97 -1.63 4.45
CA TRP A 105 -4.31 -1.51 3.89
C TRP A 105 -5.21 -2.64 4.34
N LYS A 106 -6.52 -2.34 4.40
CA LYS A 106 -7.59 -3.31 4.61
C LYS A 106 -8.65 -3.08 3.54
N GLU A 107 -8.93 -4.07 2.71
CA GLU A 107 -10.09 -4.05 1.80
C GLU A 107 -11.24 -4.82 2.44
N PHE A 108 -12.44 -4.26 2.35
CA PHE A 108 -13.68 -4.86 2.83
C PHE A 108 -14.64 -5.10 1.66
N ARG A 109 -15.07 -6.35 1.50
CA ARG A 109 -16.07 -6.75 0.50
C ARG A 109 -17.34 -7.25 1.16
N VAL A 110 -18.48 -6.90 0.59
CA VAL A 110 -19.80 -7.44 0.99
C VAL A 110 -20.44 -8.06 -0.22
N GLY A 111 -20.76 -9.36 -0.16
CA GLY A 111 -21.30 -10.11 -1.31
C GLY A 111 -20.38 -10.04 -2.53
N GLY A 112 -19.06 -10.10 -2.33
CA GLY A 112 -18.05 -9.97 -3.38
C GLY A 112 -17.78 -8.56 -3.91
N ARG A 113 -18.61 -7.56 -3.58
CA ARG A 113 -18.38 -6.17 -4.00
C ARG A 113 -17.45 -5.43 -3.04
N LEU A 114 -16.44 -4.74 -3.58
CA LEU A 114 -15.53 -3.90 -2.80
C LEU A 114 -16.24 -2.62 -2.34
N ILE A 115 -16.31 -2.43 -1.01
CA ILE A 115 -17.08 -1.36 -0.37
C ILE A 115 -16.17 -0.32 0.26
N GLU A 116 -15.13 -0.77 0.96
CA GLU A 116 -14.20 0.09 1.68
C GLU A 116 -12.76 -0.37 1.42
N THR A 117 -11.85 0.60 1.30
CA THR A 117 -10.44 0.37 1.60
C THR A 117 -10.01 1.28 2.73
N ARG A 118 -9.32 0.76 3.75
CA ARG A 118 -8.74 1.56 4.83
C ARG A 118 -7.23 1.59 4.72
N LEU A 119 -6.62 2.77 4.82
CA LEU A 119 -5.17 2.99 4.85
C LEU A 119 -4.74 3.42 6.24
N PHE A 120 -3.69 2.78 6.75
CA PHE A 120 -2.85 3.29 7.81
C PHE A 120 -1.48 3.64 7.24
N TRP A 121 -1.03 4.87 7.41
CA TRP A 121 0.26 5.33 6.88
C TRP A 121 1.08 6.03 7.96
N LYS A 122 2.24 5.46 8.31
CA LYS A 122 3.18 6.07 9.25
C LYS A 122 3.90 7.25 8.61
N HIS A 123 3.75 8.43 9.20
CA HIS A 123 4.30 9.69 8.67
C HIS A 123 5.20 10.44 9.67
N ARG A 124 5.41 9.90 10.89
CA ARG A 124 6.36 10.41 11.89
C ARG A 124 7.14 9.28 12.55
N PRO A 125 8.37 9.52 13.02
CA PRO A 125 9.23 8.47 13.55
C PRO A 125 8.78 7.92 14.91
N GLU A 126 8.17 8.75 15.75
CA GLU A 126 7.72 8.34 17.08
C GLU A 126 6.70 7.19 16.99
N PRO A 127 6.69 6.23 17.93
CA PRO A 127 5.62 5.26 18.00
C PRO A 127 4.33 5.91 18.54
N GLY A 128 3.18 5.43 18.07
CA GLY A 128 1.88 5.77 18.64
C GLY A 128 0.93 6.45 17.68
N ILE A 129 -0.28 6.75 18.16
CA ILE A 129 -1.43 7.10 17.30
C ILE A 129 -1.21 8.32 16.41
N ASP A 130 -0.53 9.34 16.92
CA ASP A 130 -0.32 10.61 16.22
C ASP A 130 0.79 10.56 15.15
N SER A 131 1.45 9.42 15.02
CA SER A 131 2.46 9.17 13.99
C SER A 131 1.88 8.51 12.74
N TRP A 132 0.58 8.24 12.73
CA TRP A 132 -0.11 7.53 11.67
C TRP A 132 -1.32 8.31 11.17
N TRP A 133 -1.51 8.30 9.86
CA TRP A 133 -2.79 8.63 9.27
C TRP A 133 -3.69 7.41 9.23
N TYR A 134 -4.95 7.60 9.60
CA TYR A 134 -6.02 6.61 9.48
C TYR A 134 -7.04 7.15 8.50
N VAL A 135 -7.26 6.43 7.41
CA VAL A 135 -8.15 6.89 6.33
C VAL A 135 -9.03 5.74 5.89
N SER A 136 -10.33 5.94 5.95
CA SER A 136 -11.29 5.06 5.30
C SER A 136 -11.65 5.66 3.94
N TYR A 137 -11.59 4.87 2.88
CA TYR A 137 -12.00 5.23 1.53
C TYR A 137 -13.26 4.45 1.15
N VAL A 138 -14.28 5.14 0.65
CA VAL A 138 -15.52 4.52 0.17
C VAL A 138 -15.46 4.39 -1.33
N TRP A 139 -15.67 3.18 -1.84
CA TRP A 139 -15.63 2.89 -3.26
C TRP A 139 -16.84 3.45 -4.01
N SER A 140 -16.65 3.84 -5.26
CA SER A 140 -17.73 4.09 -6.19
C SER A 140 -18.44 2.78 -6.55
N ALA A 141 -19.72 2.88 -6.95
CA ALA A 141 -20.53 1.70 -7.27
C ALA A 141 -19.97 0.85 -8.43
N ASP A 142 -19.23 1.48 -9.34
CA ASP A 142 -18.54 0.83 -10.47
C ASP A 142 -17.17 0.22 -10.10
N GLY A 143 -16.68 0.45 -8.87
CA GLY A 143 -15.39 -0.04 -8.40
C GLY A 143 -14.16 0.63 -9.04
N GLY A 144 -14.32 1.77 -9.70
CA GLY A 144 -13.22 2.45 -10.40
C GLY A 144 -12.31 3.30 -9.50
N GLU A 145 -12.83 3.82 -8.39
CA GLU A 145 -12.09 4.68 -7.46
C GLU A 145 -12.70 4.61 -6.05
N ALA A 146 -11.93 5.00 -5.04
CA ALA A 146 -12.44 5.22 -3.70
C ALA A 146 -11.95 6.56 -3.14
N ILE A 147 -12.86 7.29 -2.48
CA ILE A 147 -12.61 8.63 -1.96
C ILE A 147 -12.59 8.59 -0.44
N ALA A 148 -11.66 9.34 0.17
CA ALA A 148 -11.55 9.44 1.61
C ALA A 148 -12.87 9.91 2.23
N SER A 149 -13.25 9.27 3.33
CA SER A 149 -14.45 9.55 4.11
C SER A 149 -14.07 9.83 5.56
N PRO A 150 -13.67 11.08 5.89
CA PRO A 150 -13.15 11.44 7.22
C PRO A 150 -14.17 11.22 8.34
N GLU A 151 -15.45 11.47 8.07
CA GLU A 151 -16.55 11.28 9.02
C GLU A 151 -17.18 9.88 8.95
N GLY A 152 -16.65 9.01 8.09
CA GLY A 152 -17.22 7.69 7.84
C GLY A 152 -18.48 7.74 6.99
N THR A 153 -19.06 6.57 6.74
CA THR A 153 -20.26 6.43 5.90
C THR A 153 -21.08 5.26 6.39
N ARG A 154 -22.32 5.53 6.78
CA ARG A 154 -23.26 4.49 7.21
C ARG A 154 -23.80 3.72 6.02
N SER A 155 -24.01 2.43 6.20
CA SER A 155 -24.59 1.52 5.21
C SER A 155 -23.98 1.72 3.82
N ALA A 156 -22.65 1.71 3.74
CA ALA A 156 -21.93 2.14 2.56
C ALA A 156 -22.39 1.37 1.32
N LEU A 157 -22.73 2.14 0.28
CA LEU A 157 -23.32 1.66 -0.96
C LEU A 157 -24.59 0.78 -0.78
N GLY A 158 -25.38 1.05 0.26
CA GLY A 158 -26.63 0.33 0.55
C GLY A 158 -26.43 -1.05 1.20
N THR A 159 -25.22 -1.34 1.70
CA THR A 159 -24.92 -2.61 2.39
C THR A 159 -25.14 -2.47 3.90
N THR A 160 -24.95 -3.57 4.65
CA THR A 160 -24.91 -3.54 6.13
C THR A 160 -23.57 -3.06 6.69
N HIS A 161 -22.58 -2.76 5.83
CA HIS A 161 -21.24 -2.36 6.26
C HIS A 161 -21.17 -0.86 6.52
N ASP A 162 -20.91 -0.50 7.78
CA ASP A 162 -20.62 0.86 8.18
C ASP A 162 -19.11 1.13 8.03
N VAL A 163 -18.77 2.20 7.31
CA VAL A 163 -17.39 2.67 7.17
C VAL A 163 -17.08 3.65 8.30
N PRO A 164 -16.10 3.38 9.18
CA PRO A 164 -15.81 4.26 10.31
C PRO A 164 -15.11 5.53 9.87
N GLY A 165 -15.34 6.61 10.62
CA GLY A 165 -14.59 7.85 10.48
C GLY A 165 -13.20 7.75 11.08
N GLU A 166 -12.42 8.82 10.92
CA GLU A 166 -11.05 8.90 11.45
C GLU A 166 -11.02 8.81 12.98
N ILE A 167 -11.96 9.47 13.65
CA ILE A 167 -12.05 9.47 15.13
C ILE A 167 -12.35 8.05 15.64
N ASP A 168 -13.25 7.32 14.98
CA ASP A 168 -13.59 5.93 15.34
C ASP A 168 -12.37 5.01 15.21
N CYS A 169 -11.55 5.22 14.18
CA CYS A 169 -10.31 4.48 14.00
C CYS A 169 -9.37 4.69 15.19
N LYS A 170 -9.20 5.95 15.62
CA LYS A 170 -8.35 6.29 16.77
C LYS A 170 -8.87 5.69 18.08
N GLY A 171 -10.19 5.53 18.23
CA GLY A 171 -10.81 4.94 19.42
C GLY A 171 -10.28 3.54 19.77
N CYS A 172 -9.93 2.71 18.79
CA CYS A 172 -9.30 1.40 19.04
C CYS A 172 -7.78 1.43 18.89
N HIS A 173 -7.27 2.19 17.91
CA HIS A 173 -5.85 2.19 17.57
C HIS A 173 -4.98 3.00 18.55
N ALA A 174 -5.56 3.84 19.41
CA ALA A 174 -4.81 4.63 20.39
C ALA A 174 -4.10 3.79 21.46
N TYR A 175 -4.49 2.53 21.64
CA TYR A 175 -4.00 1.66 22.72
C TYR A 175 -2.95 0.64 22.29
N VAL A 176 -2.58 0.62 21.00
CA VAL A 176 -1.44 -0.19 20.52
C VAL A 176 -0.17 0.63 20.47
N LYS A 177 0.97 -0.03 20.67
CA LYS A 177 2.29 0.61 20.69
C LYS A 177 2.55 1.46 19.45
N ASP A 178 2.27 0.93 18.26
CA ASP A 178 2.58 1.62 17.00
C ASP A 178 1.60 1.31 15.87
N GLY A 179 0.35 1.76 16.06
CA GLY A 179 -0.64 2.01 15.01
C GLY A 179 -1.31 0.81 14.33
N ILE A 180 -0.65 -0.34 14.17
CA ILE A 180 -1.25 -1.49 13.46
C ILE A 180 -1.75 -2.55 14.46
N ILE A 181 -3.06 -2.79 14.48
CA ILE A 181 -3.69 -3.95 15.13
C ILE A 181 -3.71 -5.12 14.14
N GLY A 182 -3.30 -6.31 14.60
CA GLY A 182 -3.27 -7.54 13.80
C GLY A 182 -1.96 -7.77 13.05
N PHE A 183 -0.87 -7.11 13.44
CA PHE A 183 0.48 -7.34 12.91
C PHE A 183 1.49 -7.34 14.06
N SER A 184 1.69 -8.51 14.66
CA SER A 184 2.62 -8.78 15.76
C SER A 184 3.15 -10.20 15.63
N ALA A 185 4.07 -10.61 16.51
CA ALA A 185 4.57 -11.98 16.51
C ALA A 185 3.45 -13.02 16.60
N ILE A 186 2.53 -12.83 17.55
CA ILE A 186 1.39 -13.73 17.77
C ILE A 186 0.40 -13.69 16.61
N GLU A 187 0.13 -12.51 16.07
CA GLU A 187 -0.84 -12.35 14.97
C GLU A 187 -0.30 -12.87 13.64
N LEU A 188 1.02 -12.93 13.45
CA LEU A 188 1.63 -13.48 12.23
C LEU A 188 2.00 -14.95 12.37
N ALA A 189 1.82 -15.52 13.56
CA ALA A 189 2.14 -16.90 13.82
C ALA A 189 1.20 -17.85 13.07
N THR A 190 1.67 -19.07 12.87
CA THR A 190 0.81 -20.14 12.34
C THR A 190 -0.32 -20.43 13.34
N PRO A 191 -1.60 -20.48 12.91
CA PRO A 191 -2.70 -20.82 13.80
C PRO A 191 -2.48 -22.19 14.45
N ALA A 192 -2.87 -22.34 15.72
CA ALA A 192 -2.72 -23.58 16.47
C ALA A 192 -3.40 -24.79 15.78
N PRO A 193 -2.89 -26.03 15.94
CA PRO A 193 -3.46 -27.22 15.30
C PRO A 193 -4.92 -27.43 15.70
N GLY A 194 -5.82 -27.44 14.71
CA GLY A 194 -7.27 -27.58 14.90
C GLY A 194 -8.11 -27.04 13.74
N THR A 195 -7.52 -26.19 12.90
CA THR A 195 -8.04 -25.81 11.59
C THR A 195 -7.46 -26.75 10.53
N THR A 196 -8.32 -27.33 9.70
CA THR A 196 -7.93 -28.31 8.67
C THR A 196 -6.92 -27.69 7.70
N THR A 197 -5.71 -28.26 7.68
CA THR A 197 -4.48 -27.83 7.00
C THR A 197 -3.63 -26.88 7.85
N SER A 198 -2.88 -27.46 8.80
CA SER A 198 -1.75 -26.77 9.44
C SER A 198 -0.70 -26.46 8.36
N PRO A 199 -0.35 -25.19 8.10
CA PRO A 199 0.89 -24.87 7.42
C PRO A 199 2.06 -25.47 8.21
N ASP A 200 3.13 -25.84 7.51
CA ASP A 200 4.43 -26.08 8.14
C ASP A 200 4.81 -24.83 8.98
N PRO A 201 5.16 -24.95 10.27
CA PRO A 201 5.58 -23.81 11.10
C PRO A 201 6.80 -23.08 10.54
N ALA A 202 7.58 -23.71 9.65
CA ALA A 202 8.64 -23.05 8.88
C ALA A 202 8.10 -22.22 7.67
N THR A 203 6.78 -22.18 7.47
CA THR A 203 6.06 -21.52 6.36
C THR A 203 4.99 -20.54 6.86
N GLY A 204 4.89 -20.31 8.18
CA GLY A 204 4.06 -19.25 8.74
C GLY A 204 4.47 -17.86 8.22
N MET A 205 3.56 -16.89 8.28
CA MET A 205 3.87 -15.55 7.77
C MET A 205 4.92 -14.83 8.60
N LEU A 206 4.96 -15.08 9.91
CA LEU A 206 6.03 -14.59 10.76
C LEU A 206 7.40 -15.03 10.22
N MET A 207 7.57 -16.32 9.96
CA MET A 207 8.83 -16.86 9.44
C MET A 207 9.10 -16.41 7.99
N THR A 208 8.06 -16.20 7.19
CA THR A 208 8.19 -15.66 5.83
C THR A 208 8.75 -14.23 5.85
N PHE A 209 8.21 -13.36 6.69
CA PHE A 209 8.70 -11.99 6.86
C PHE A 209 10.08 -11.93 7.54
N ALA A 210 10.36 -12.85 8.47
CA ALA A 210 11.69 -12.95 9.07
C ALA A 210 12.75 -13.29 8.00
N ARG A 211 12.47 -14.25 7.12
CA ARG A 211 13.38 -14.66 6.02
C ARG A 211 13.56 -13.58 4.95
N SER A 212 12.56 -12.71 4.75
CA SER A 212 12.71 -11.57 3.85
C SER A 212 13.55 -10.43 4.45
N GLY A 213 14.00 -10.57 5.71
CA GLY A 213 14.80 -9.56 6.40
C GLY A 213 13.99 -8.37 6.92
N LEU A 214 12.66 -8.51 7.08
CA LEU A 214 11.76 -7.42 7.45
C LEU A 214 11.96 -6.91 8.89
N PHE A 215 12.50 -7.74 9.77
CA PHE A 215 12.61 -7.49 11.21
C PHE A 215 14.05 -7.12 11.62
N SER A 216 14.19 -6.22 12.60
CA SER A 216 15.48 -5.91 13.24
C SER A 216 16.02 -7.08 14.07
N ASP A 217 15.15 -7.67 14.91
CA ASP A 217 15.40 -8.78 15.81
C ASP A 217 14.35 -9.87 15.54
N PRO A 218 14.52 -10.66 14.45
CA PRO A 218 13.54 -11.67 14.09
C PRO A 218 13.42 -12.73 15.20
N PRO A 219 12.20 -13.19 15.54
CA PRO A 219 12.04 -14.29 16.48
C PRO A 219 12.70 -15.56 15.94
N ALA A 220 13.36 -16.31 16.83
CA ALA A 220 14.07 -17.54 16.46
C ALA A 220 13.13 -18.68 16.03
N SER A 221 11.87 -18.63 16.48
CA SER A 221 10.82 -19.60 16.16
C SER A 221 9.44 -18.96 16.29
N GLU A 222 8.42 -19.64 15.75
CA GLU A 222 7.01 -19.30 16.01
C GLU A 222 6.71 -19.31 17.53
N PRO A 223 5.91 -18.34 18.04
CA PRO A 223 5.40 -18.39 19.40
C PRO A 223 4.47 -19.61 19.58
N ARG A 224 4.52 -20.23 20.76
CA ARG A 224 3.67 -21.38 21.12
C ARG A 224 2.45 -20.96 21.92
#